data_AF-A0A401HBD7-F1
#
_entry.id   AF-A0A401HBD7-F1
#
_cell.length_a   1.000
_cell.length_b   1.000
_cell.length_c   1.000
_cell.angle_alpha   90.00
_cell.angle_beta   90.00
_cell.angle_gamma   90.00
#
_symmetry.space_group_name_H-M   'P 1'
#
loop_
_entity.id
_entity.type
_entity.pdbx_description
1 polymer ?
#
loop_
_entity_poly.entity_id
_entity_poly.type
_entity_poly.pdbx_seq_one_letter_code
_entity_poly.pdbx_strand_id
1 'polypeptide(L)'
;MSNSWWARVRDFERSFYTGTPIESPRFFRRDLTLQVGGFDEDVVFYEEATLPLKFEKLGYAVRARITSQILHHEEDLSLAKILRKRYYYAKTARKYLEKYRRTHRDNVGIQVSPLQRYKLFLANKRFWSNPRLAVGVVTLKTLEYLASVLGYLTATERK
;
A
#
# COMPACT_ATOMS: atom_id res chain seq x y z
N MET A 1 -0.65 12.56 17.20
CA MET A 1 0.27 11.41 17.03
C MET A 1 -0.13 10.34 18.02
N SER A 2 -0.24 9.08 17.57
CA SER A 2 -0.63 7.96 18.43
C SER A 2 0.59 7.42 19.19
N ASN A 3 0.44 7.16 20.49
CA ASN A 3 1.52 6.68 21.35
C ASN A 3 1.71 5.14 21.32
N SER A 4 0.94 4.40 20.52
CA SER A 4 1.07 2.94 20.50
C SER A 4 2.37 2.48 19.83
N TRP A 5 2.96 1.39 20.31
CA TRP A 5 4.16 0.80 19.72
C TRP A 5 3.99 0.54 18.21
N TRP A 6 2.86 -0.04 17.80
CA TRP A 6 2.58 -0.35 16.40
C TRP A 6 2.35 0.89 15.53
N ALA A 7 1.82 1.98 16.11
CA ALA A 7 1.73 3.25 15.41
C ALA A 7 3.13 3.81 15.10
N ARG A 8 4.06 3.76 16.06
CA ARG A 8 5.46 4.17 15.85
C ARG A 8 6.18 3.30 14.83
N VAL A 9 5.97 1.98 14.87
CA VAL A 9 6.53 1.05 13.87
C VAL A 9 6.01 1.38 12.46
N ARG A 10 4.71 1.63 12.31
CA ARG A 10 4.10 1.97 11.02
C ARG A 10 4.52 3.33 10.51
N ASP A 11 4.67 4.31 11.40
CA ASP A 11 5.19 5.63 11.05
C ASP A 11 6.63 5.52 10.53
N PHE A 12 7.48 4.76 11.24
CA PHE A 12 8.83 4.46 10.80
C PHE A 12 8.85 3.76 9.44
N GLU A 13 8.03 2.74 9.22
CA GLU A 13 7.85 2.07 7.92
C GLU A 13 7.47 3.06 6.80
N ARG A 14 6.43 3.88 7.02
CA ARG A 14 5.90 4.82 6.02
C ARG A 14 6.88 5.93 5.66
N SER A 15 7.78 6.29 6.56
CA SER A 15 8.84 7.26 6.29
C SER A 15 9.75 6.86 5.11
N PHE A 16 9.74 5.59 4.69
CA PHE A 16 10.50 5.07 3.55
C PHE A 16 9.71 5.02 2.23
N TYR A 17 8.41 5.37 2.23
CA TYR A 17 7.55 5.24 1.04
C TYR A 17 7.53 6.48 0.16
N THR A 18 7.94 7.62 0.70
CA THR A 18 7.99 8.89 -0.03
C THR A 18 8.83 8.75 -1.31
N GLY A 19 8.25 9.09 -2.45
CA GLY A 19 8.92 9.06 -3.75
C GLY A 19 9.03 7.67 -4.38
N THR A 20 8.34 6.67 -3.84
CA THR A 20 8.35 5.30 -4.35
C THR A 20 7.00 4.95 -5.00
N PRO A 21 6.92 3.92 -5.87
CA PRO A 21 5.66 3.44 -6.47
C PRO A 21 4.61 2.92 -5.47
N ILE A 22 4.95 2.91 -4.17
CA ILE A 22 4.06 2.55 -3.07
C ILE A 22 3.14 3.70 -2.71
N GLU A 23 3.61 4.93 -2.91
CA GLU A 23 2.85 6.13 -2.63
C GLU A 23 1.69 6.27 -3.62
N SER A 24 0.55 6.73 -3.12
CA SER A 24 -0.62 7.03 -3.94
C SER A 24 -1.02 8.49 -3.76
N PRO A 25 -1.36 9.20 -4.85
CA PRO A 25 -1.96 10.53 -4.81
C PRO A 25 -3.21 10.58 -3.95
N ARG A 26 -3.45 11.74 -3.36
CA ARG A 26 -4.57 11.96 -2.42
C ARG A 26 -5.64 12.89 -2.97
N PHE A 27 -5.28 13.69 -3.98
CA PHE A 27 -6.18 14.62 -4.64
C PHE A 27 -6.22 14.30 -6.13
N PHE A 28 -7.42 14.29 -6.69
CA PHE A 28 -7.68 13.96 -8.08
C PHE A 28 -8.57 15.03 -8.69
N ARG A 29 -8.30 15.37 -9.95
CA ARG A 29 -9.16 16.26 -10.74
C ARG A 29 -10.49 15.56 -11.02
N ARG A 30 -11.60 16.17 -10.60
CA ARG A 30 -12.94 15.56 -10.71
C ARG A 30 -13.30 15.18 -12.15
N ASP A 31 -13.02 16.05 -13.11
CA ASP A 31 -13.30 15.82 -14.53
C ASP A 31 -12.54 14.60 -15.08
N LEU A 32 -11.25 14.49 -14.77
CA LEU A 32 -10.44 13.32 -15.16
C LEU A 32 -10.91 12.05 -14.45
N THR A 33 -11.26 12.13 -13.17
CA THR A 33 -11.79 10.99 -12.40
C THR A 33 -13.07 10.46 -13.01
N LEU A 34 -13.99 11.34 -13.41
CA LEU A 34 -15.23 10.96 -14.08
C LEU A 34 -14.95 10.37 -15.47
N GLN A 35 -14.00 10.93 -16.22
CA GLN A 35 -13.59 10.44 -17.54
C GLN A 35 -13.08 8.98 -17.49
N VAL A 36 -12.35 8.58 -16.44
CA VAL A 36 -11.85 7.20 -16.29
C VAL A 36 -12.80 6.28 -15.53
N GLY A 37 -14.02 6.75 -15.22
CA GLY A 37 -15.05 5.96 -14.53
C GLY A 37 -14.78 5.73 -13.04
N GLY A 38 -14.01 6.59 -12.37
CA GLY A 38 -13.79 6.53 -10.92
C GLY A 38 -12.91 5.37 -10.44
N PHE A 39 -12.94 5.13 -9.12
CA PHE A 39 -12.26 4.00 -8.49
C PHE A 39 -12.90 2.67 -8.90
N ASP A 40 -12.13 1.58 -8.82
CA ASP A 40 -12.70 0.24 -9.01
C ASP A 40 -13.43 -0.20 -7.73
N GLU A 41 -14.75 -0.03 -7.68
CA GLU A 41 -15.57 -0.33 -6.50
C GLU A 41 -15.50 -1.80 -6.03
N ASP A 42 -15.08 -2.69 -6.92
CA ASP A 42 -15.00 -4.12 -6.66
C ASP A 42 -13.60 -4.61 -6.23
N VAL A 43 -12.66 -3.66 -6.04
CA VAL A 43 -11.26 -3.88 -5.64
C VAL A 43 -10.93 -3.04 -4.41
N VAL A 44 -10.62 -3.70 -3.30
CA VAL A 44 -10.11 -3.04 -2.08
C VAL A 44 -8.58 -3.14 -2.00
N PHE A 45 -8.00 -4.22 -2.54
CA PHE A 45 -6.56 -4.42 -2.57
C PHE A 45 -5.87 -3.38 -3.46
N TYR A 46 -5.09 -2.48 -2.85
CA TYR A 46 -4.46 -1.36 -3.56
C TYR A 46 -5.46 -0.45 -4.29
N GLU A 47 -6.66 -0.26 -3.72
CA GLU A 47 -7.69 0.62 -4.31
C GLU A 47 -7.16 2.03 -4.61
N GLU A 48 -6.33 2.59 -3.72
CA GLU A 48 -5.72 3.92 -3.87
C GLU A 48 -4.84 4.05 -5.12
N ALA A 49 -4.31 2.94 -5.63
CA ALA A 49 -3.46 2.92 -6.83
C ALA A 49 -4.27 2.86 -8.13
N THR A 50 -5.56 2.50 -8.09
CA THR A 50 -6.36 2.27 -9.30
C THR A 50 -6.54 3.53 -10.16
N LEU A 51 -6.93 4.65 -9.54
CA LEU A 51 -7.08 5.93 -10.25
C LEU A 51 -5.77 6.45 -10.87
N PRO A 52 -4.65 6.51 -10.13
CA PRO A 52 -3.36 6.89 -10.70
C PRO A 52 -2.97 6.06 -11.93
N LEU A 53 -3.16 4.74 -11.87
CA LEU A 53 -2.84 3.86 -13.01
C LEU A 53 -3.76 4.16 -14.22
N LYS A 54 -5.05 4.44 -13.99
CA LYS A 54 -5.97 4.87 -15.07
C LYS A 54 -5.53 6.20 -15.68
N PHE A 55 -5.03 7.15 -14.89
CA PHE A 55 -4.52 8.43 -15.36
C PHE A 55 -3.19 8.30 -16.11
N GLU A 56 -2.26 7.47 -15.62
CA GLU A 56 -1.00 7.17 -16.30
C GLU A 56 -1.26 6.56 -17.69
N LYS A 57 -2.28 5.69 -17.82
CA LYS A 57 -2.69 5.14 -19.11
C LYS A 57 -3.16 6.20 -20.13
N LEU A 58 -3.67 7.34 -19.66
CA LEU A 58 -4.04 8.48 -20.49
C LEU A 58 -2.88 9.47 -20.71
N GLY A 59 -1.67 9.16 -20.21
CA GLY A 59 -0.48 10.00 -20.34
C GLY A 59 -0.37 11.13 -19.31
N TYR A 60 -1.21 11.14 -18.26
CA TYR A 60 -1.13 12.18 -17.23
C TYR A 60 -0.02 11.91 -16.22
N ALA A 61 0.65 12.97 -15.79
CA ALA A 61 1.60 12.91 -14.69
C ALA A 61 0.85 12.81 -13.35
N VAL A 62 1.08 11.73 -12.59
CA VAL A 62 0.39 11.47 -11.32
C VAL A 62 1.27 11.65 -10.08
N ARG A 63 2.52 12.08 -10.25
CA ARG A 63 3.54 12.13 -9.18
C ARG A 63 3.83 13.54 -8.65
N ALA A 64 2.94 14.49 -8.92
CA ALA A 64 3.05 15.85 -8.38
C ALA A 64 2.99 15.84 -6.84
N ARG A 65 3.79 16.70 -6.20
CA ARG A 65 3.87 16.81 -4.73
C ARG A 65 3.69 18.26 -4.30
N ILE A 66 3.14 18.43 -3.09
CA ILE A 66 3.14 19.68 -2.35
C ILE A 66 3.91 19.51 -1.04
N THR A 67 4.24 20.62 -0.37
CA THR A 67 5.00 20.61 0.89
C THR A 67 4.15 20.27 2.12
N SER A 68 2.83 20.42 2.02
CA SER A 68 1.89 20.10 3.11
C SER A 68 1.91 18.60 3.44
N GLN A 69 1.83 18.29 4.75
CA GLN A 69 1.84 16.93 5.25
C GLN A 69 0.44 16.48 5.67
N ILE A 70 0.21 15.17 5.60
CA ILE A 70 -1.03 14.54 6.07
C ILE A 70 -0.81 14.12 7.52
N LEU A 71 -1.66 14.65 8.40
CA LEU A 71 -1.65 14.26 9.81
C LEU A 71 -2.50 13.00 9.98
N HIS A 72 -1.86 11.91 10.40
CA HIS A 72 -2.53 10.64 10.65
C HIS A 72 -2.94 10.56 12.14
N HIS A 73 -4.25 10.52 12.38
CA HIS A 73 -4.83 10.27 13.72
C HIS A 73 -5.15 8.77 13.84
N GLU A 74 -4.21 8.00 14.39
CA GLU A 74 -4.27 6.53 14.46
C GLU A 74 -4.33 6.04 15.91
N GLU A 75 -5.24 6.62 16.68
CA GLU A 75 -5.51 6.23 18.06
C GLU A 75 -5.95 4.75 18.10
N ASP A 76 -5.50 4.02 19.12
CA ASP A 76 -5.80 2.59 19.34
C ASP A 76 -5.42 1.62 18.21
N LEU A 77 -4.36 1.93 17.48
CA LEU A 77 -3.82 1.01 16.47
C LEU A 77 -3.19 -0.21 17.15
N SER A 78 -3.84 -1.37 16.98
CA SER A 78 -3.33 -2.67 17.40
C SER A 78 -2.92 -3.54 16.21
N LEU A 79 -1.97 -4.46 16.43
CA LEU A 79 -1.53 -5.42 15.42
C LEU A 79 -2.71 -6.23 14.85
N ALA A 80 -3.62 -6.70 15.72
CA ALA A 80 -4.79 -7.46 15.29
C ALA A 80 -5.68 -6.66 14.32
N LYS A 81 -5.90 -5.35 14.57
CA LYS A 81 -6.65 -4.47 13.66
C LYS A 81 -5.94 -4.34 12.30
N ILE A 82 -4.61 -4.20 12.29
CA ILE A 82 -3.81 -4.13 11.07
C ILE A 82 -3.94 -5.42 10.26
N LEU A 83 -3.69 -6.58 10.89
CA LEU A 83 -3.72 -7.88 10.21
C LEU A 83 -5.12 -8.22 9.68
N ARG A 84 -6.18 -7.91 10.43
CA ARG A 84 -7.56 -8.10 9.97
C ARG A 84 -7.86 -7.29 8.71
N LYS A 85 -7.41 -6.04 8.65
CA LYS A 85 -7.54 -5.21 7.43
C LYS A 85 -6.76 -5.81 6.27
N ARG A 86 -5.51 -6.24 6.48
CA ARG A 86 -4.68 -6.86 5.42
C ARG A 86 -5.26 -8.15 4.87
N TYR A 87 -5.79 -9.00 5.75
CA TYR A 87 -6.52 -10.20 5.37
C TYR A 87 -7.76 -9.86 4.53
N TYR A 88 -8.58 -8.90 4.99
CA TYR A 88 -9.79 -8.48 4.27
C TYR A 88 -9.47 -7.90 2.88
N TYR A 89 -8.51 -6.98 2.79
CA TYR A 89 -8.13 -6.35 1.51
C TYR A 89 -7.64 -7.38 0.50
N ALA A 90 -6.79 -8.33 0.94
CA ALA A 90 -6.18 -9.33 0.06
C ALA A 90 -7.19 -10.25 -0.63
N LYS A 91 -8.43 -10.37 -0.14
CA LYS A 91 -9.50 -11.13 -0.81
C LYS A 91 -9.80 -10.64 -2.23
N THR A 92 -9.54 -9.36 -2.50
CA THR A 92 -9.76 -8.75 -3.83
C THR A 92 -8.47 -8.63 -4.65
N ALA A 93 -7.34 -9.15 -4.16
CA ALA A 93 -6.05 -9.00 -4.84
C ALA A 93 -6.01 -9.67 -6.22
N ARG A 94 -6.73 -10.78 -6.42
CA ARG A 94 -6.83 -11.42 -7.74
C ARG A 94 -7.43 -10.49 -8.79
N LYS A 95 -8.52 -9.79 -8.45
CA LYS A 95 -9.17 -8.82 -9.34
C LYS A 95 -8.23 -7.67 -9.72
N TYR A 96 -7.50 -7.14 -8.73
CA TYR A 96 -6.49 -6.11 -8.97
C TYR A 96 -5.42 -6.58 -9.96
N LEU A 97 -4.87 -7.77 -9.73
CA LEU A 97 -3.85 -8.36 -10.60
C LEU A 97 -4.37 -8.63 -12.02
N GLU A 98 -5.57 -9.17 -12.16
CA GLU A 98 -6.23 -9.41 -13.45
C GLU A 98 -6.42 -8.11 -14.24
N LYS A 99 -6.82 -7.01 -13.57
CA LYS A 99 -7.04 -5.71 -14.20
C LYS A 99 -5.74 -5.00 -14.61
N TYR A 100 -4.71 -5.00 -13.76
CA TYR A 100 -3.57 -4.08 -13.94
C TYR A 100 -2.23 -4.73 -14.28
N ARG A 101 -2.04 -6.04 -14.05
CA ARG A 101 -0.72 -6.68 -14.24
C ARG A 101 -0.21 -6.64 -15.68
N ARG A 102 -1.11 -6.63 -16.67
CA ARG A 102 -0.75 -6.56 -18.10
C ARG A 102 -0.40 -5.14 -18.53
N THR A 103 -1.15 -4.14 -18.07
CA THR A 103 -1.02 -2.74 -18.50
C THR A 103 0.04 -1.97 -17.71
N HIS A 104 0.29 -2.35 -16.46
CA HIS A 104 1.18 -1.64 -15.54
C HIS A 104 2.13 -2.60 -14.82
N ARG A 105 2.79 -3.47 -15.60
CA ARG A 105 3.61 -4.58 -15.10
C ARG A 105 4.62 -4.15 -14.05
N ASP A 106 5.34 -3.06 -14.28
CA ASP A 106 6.42 -2.60 -13.41
C ASP A 106 5.86 -2.05 -12.08
N ASN A 107 4.88 -1.15 -12.14
CA ASN A 107 4.24 -0.57 -10.95
C ASN A 107 3.57 -1.65 -10.10
N VAL A 108 2.73 -2.50 -10.72
CA VAL A 108 2.04 -3.59 -10.02
C VAL A 108 3.04 -4.59 -9.46
N GLY A 109 4.09 -4.93 -10.21
CA GLY A 109 5.15 -5.83 -9.77
C GLY A 109 5.85 -5.33 -8.50
N ILE A 110 6.18 -4.04 -8.43
CA ILE A 110 6.79 -3.42 -7.25
C ILE A 110 5.80 -3.38 -6.07
N GLN A 111 4.53 -3.06 -6.33
CA GLN A 111 3.52 -2.96 -5.28
C GLN A 111 3.24 -4.29 -4.59
N VAL A 112 3.10 -5.38 -5.36
CA VAL A 112 2.72 -6.69 -4.83
C VAL A 112 3.91 -7.53 -4.37
N SER A 113 5.13 -7.20 -4.79
CA SER A 113 6.32 -7.99 -4.45
C SER A 113 6.77 -7.76 -3.00
N PRO A 114 6.80 -8.82 -2.16
CA PRO A 114 7.40 -8.73 -0.84
C PRO A 114 8.87 -8.33 -0.90
N LEU A 115 9.63 -8.90 -1.84
CA LEU A 115 11.06 -8.63 -1.98
C LEU A 115 11.34 -7.16 -2.28
N GLN A 116 10.61 -6.57 -3.23
CA GLN A 116 10.76 -5.14 -3.52
C GLN A 116 10.38 -4.29 -2.31
N ARG A 117 9.35 -4.69 -1.57
CA ARG A 117 8.96 -3.99 -0.34
C ARG A 117 10.05 -4.01 0.72
N TYR A 118 10.62 -5.18 1.00
CA TYR A 118 11.70 -5.31 1.99
C TYR A 118 12.94 -4.53 1.55
N LYS A 119 13.26 -4.55 0.25
CA LYS A 119 14.39 -3.79 -0.31
C LYS A 119 14.30 -2.28 -0.03
N LEU A 120 13.10 -1.69 -0.08
CA LEU A 120 12.90 -0.24 0.14
C LEU A 120 13.48 0.26 1.46
N PHE A 121 13.36 -0.53 2.53
CA PHE A 121 13.87 -0.15 3.83
C PHE A 121 15.19 -0.82 4.19
N LEU A 122 15.41 -2.11 3.86
CA LEU A 122 16.66 -2.80 4.20
C LEU A 122 17.89 -2.20 3.49
N ALA A 123 17.71 -1.65 2.29
CA ALA A 123 18.79 -0.97 1.55
C ALA A 123 19.08 0.45 2.07
N ASN A 124 18.25 0.99 2.97
CA ASN A 124 18.40 2.35 3.48
C ASN A 124 19.13 2.35 4.83
N LYS A 125 20.28 3.02 4.92
CA LYS A 125 21.08 3.12 6.17
C LYS A 125 20.28 3.69 7.34
N ARG A 126 19.32 4.58 7.09
CA ARG A 126 18.43 5.14 8.12
C ARG A 126 17.57 4.06 8.80
N PHE A 127 17.23 3.00 8.09
CA PHE A 127 16.45 1.89 8.68
C PHE A 127 17.19 1.25 9.86
N TRP A 128 18.50 1.04 9.69
CA TRP A 128 19.36 0.41 10.69
C TRP A 128 19.74 1.31 11.86
N SER A 129 19.56 2.64 11.72
CA SER A 129 19.78 3.59 12.82
C SER A 129 18.84 3.39 14.01
N ASN A 130 17.72 2.69 13.81
CA ASN A 130 16.71 2.44 14.84
C ASN A 130 16.39 0.93 14.93
N PRO A 131 17.28 0.09 15.48
CA PRO A 131 17.17 -1.37 15.41
C PRO A 131 15.87 -1.93 16.03
N ARG A 132 15.38 -1.33 17.12
CA ARG A 132 14.12 -1.73 17.75
C ARG A 132 12.92 -1.56 16.81
N LEU A 133 12.84 -0.42 16.10
CA LEU A 133 11.79 -0.16 15.12
C LEU A 133 11.98 -1.00 13.86
N ALA A 134 13.23 -1.22 13.43
CA ALA A 134 13.55 -2.07 12.28
C ALA A 134 13.03 -3.51 12.46
N VAL A 135 13.30 -4.12 13.63
CA VAL A 135 12.75 -5.43 13.99
C VAL A 135 11.23 -5.38 13.97
N GLY A 136 10.62 -4.34 14.56
CA GLY A 136 9.18 -4.13 14.53
C GLY A 136 8.59 -4.10 13.11
N VAL A 137 9.24 -3.39 12.18
CA VAL A 137 8.81 -3.32 10.77
C VAL A 137 8.91 -4.67 10.10
N VAL A 138 10.03 -5.38 10.26
CA VAL A 138 10.21 -6.73 9.67
C VAL A 138 9.14 -7.68 10.20
N THR A 139 8.91 -7.72 11.51
CA THR A 139 7.85 -8.53 12.12
C THR A 139 6.47 -8.15 11.58
N LEU A 140 6.14 -6.86 11.56
CA LEU A 140 4.86 -6.38 11.06
C LEU A 140 4.64 -6.81 9.61
N LYS A 141 5.59 -6.53 8.72
CA LYS A 141 5.48 -6.86 7.29
C LYS A 141 5.32 -8.35 7.06
N THR A 142 6.07 -9.19 7.77
CA THR A 142 5.98 -10.64 7.63
C THR A 142 4.58 -11.12 7.99
N LEU A 143 4.03 -10.65 9.12
CA LEU A 143 2.67 -10.99 9.53
C LEU A 143 1.60 -10.44 8.57
N GLU A 144 1.78 -9.22 8.06
CA GLU A 144 0.88 -8.66 7.05
C GLU A 144 0.85 -9.51 5.78
N TYR A 145 2.00 -10.00 5.31
CA TYR A 145 2.07 -10.88 4.14
C TYR A 145 1.42 -12.22 4.39
N LEU A 146 1.64 -12.84 5.55
CA LEU A 146 0.96 -14.08 5.92
C LEU A 146 -0.57 -13.89 5.94
N ALA A 147 -1.05 -12.81 6.57
CA ALA A 147 -2.46 -12.46 6.59
C ALA A 147 -3.02 -12.22 5.17
N SER A 148 -2.26 -11.55 4.31
CA SER A 148 -2.65 -11.33 2.92
C SER A 148 -2.68 -12.61 2.09
N VAL A 149 -1.73 -13.53 2.27
CA VAL A 149 -1.74 -14.84 1.59
C VAL A 149 -2.97 -15.64 2.01
N LEU A 150 -3.28 -15.71 3.31
CA LEU A 150 -4.49 -16.37 3.80
C LEU A 150 -5.77 -15.73 3.22
N GLY A 151 -5.82 -14.38 3.17
CA GLY A 151 -6.94 -13.65 2.57
C GLY A 151 -7.11 -13.95 1.09
N TYR A 152 -6.01 -14.01 0.35
CA TYR A 152 -5.99 -14.33 -1.08
C TYR A 152 -6.46 -15.77 -1.37
N LEU A 153 -5.95 -16.76 -0.61
CA LEU A 153 -6.31 -18.17 -0.80
C LEU A 153 -7.80 -18.41 -0.48
N THR A 154 -8.29 -17.91 0.64
CA THR A 154 -9.71 -18.09 1.04
C THR A 154 -10.70 -17.45 0.06
N ALA A 155 -10.30 -16.41 -0.67
CA ALA A 155 -11.13 -15.82 -1.72
C ALA A 155 -11.13 -16.62 -3.03
N THR A 156 -10.14 -17.49 -3.22
CA THR A 156 -9.98 -18.34 -4.40
C THR A 156 -10.73 -19.67 -4.24
N GLU A 157 -10.81 -20.20 -3.02
CA GLU A 157 -11.53 -21.44 -2.68
C GLU A 157 -13.06 -21.32 -2.70
N ARG A 158 -13.62 -20.10 -2.71
CA ARG A 158 -15.08 -19.85 -2.74
C ARG A 158 -15.68 -19.83 -4.15
N LYS A 159 -15.01 -20.44 -5.13
CA LYS A 159 -15.50 -20.63 -6.50
C LYS A 159 -15.73 -22.10 -6.75
#